data_AF-A0A944AFY8-F1
#
_entry.id   AF-A0A944AFY8-F1
#
_cell.length_a   1.000
_cell.length_b   1.000
_cell.length_c   1.000
_cell.angle_alpha   90.00
_cell.angle_beta   90.00
_cell.angle_gamma   90.00
#
_symmetry.space_group_name_H-M   'P 1'
#
loop_
_entity.id
_entity.type
_entity.pdbx_description
1 polymer ?
#
loop_
_entity_poly.entity_id
_entity_poly.type
_entity_poly.pdbx_seq_one_letter_code
_entity_poly.pdbx_strand_id
1 'polypeptide(L)'
;PTFACAAIAPHIEAAASSDSMRLTIYSHHYKSVLEPLSLSGRSFVGGHSTPVKLVSAATEAYYRLSFHVGANHIGEALWNISISQNGTRLYTWANTAGYYGDFSFEEELLGAEGKAAYDQVVAAIADGTAVLNFETAHASVDIPLQASCLTLDDNLASIELGEVPYLLEEDFSTAVPTAHDDDYTASSNSDRNVAGYLLDGYLPRNGWNAARFAIFEGDCIRINCRYQSGAWVVERWCGRLDTPAMSYLKPDASVTVVVEYDEAFYVPAGYNRDDSATAMACYRIGTHSNAESSKLDGCKSDNIASNASIVFTSERFASEDVSAMHSRTQEIASVGATTRIVFFADTGRTTSVVAANAVYYLYLDNIRVYIKN
;
A
#
# COMPACT_ATOMS: atom_id res chain seq x y z
N PRO A 1 -29.89 -41.44 -23.92
CA PRO A 1 -28.83 -41.51 -22.90
C PRO A 1 -27.49 -41.08 -23.50
N THR A 2 -27.02 -39.89 -23.13
CA THR A 2 -25.69 -39.40 -23.49
C THR A 2 -24.68 -40.08 -22.58
N PHE A 3 -23.77 -40.88 -23.14
CA PHE A 3 -22.71 -41.52 -22.37
C PHE A 3 -21.44 -40.69 -22.54
N ALA A 4 -20.85 -40.24 -21.43
CA ALA A 4 -19.49 -39.72 -21.42
C ALA A 4 -18.53 -40.91 -21.33
N CYS A 5 -17.51 -40.94 -22.19
CA CYS A 5 -16.48 -41.98 -22.18
C CYS A 5 -15.12 -41.31 -21.99
N ALA A 6 -14.37 -41.74 -20.98
CA ALA A 6 -13.00 -41.30 -20.74
C ALA A 6 -12.08 -42.52 -20.81
N ALA A 7 -10.95 -42.38 -21.51
CA ALA A 7 -9.90 -43.39 -21.56
C ALA A 7 -8.76 -42.98 -20.65
N ILE A 8 -8.41 -43.83 -19.70
CA ILE A 8 -7.31 -43.59 -18.74
C ILE A 8 -6.27 -44.67 -18.99
N ALA A 9 -5.04 -44.25 -19.25
CA ALA A 9 -3.89 -45.13 -19.41
C ALA A 9 -3.01 -45.04 -18.16
N PRO A 10 -3.04 -46.05 -17.26
CA PRO A 10 -2.14 -46.07 -16.11
C PRO A 10 -0.69 -46.14 -16.58
N HIS A 11 0.21 -45.43 -15.90
CA HIS A 11 1.65 -45.44 -16.18
C HIS A 11 2.38 -46.68 -15.62
N ILE A 12 1.63 -47.67 -15.14
CA ILE A 12 2.14 -48.88 -14.51
C ILE A 12 1.89 -50.08 -15.43
N GLU A 13 2.85 -50.99 -15.54
CA GLU A 13 2.72 -52.20 -16.37
C GLU A 13 1.81 -53.25 -15.71
N ALA A 14 1.83 -53.33 -14.38
CA ALA A 14 0.96 -54.18 -13.57
C ALA A 14 0.65 -53.51 -12.23
N ALA A 15 -0.59 -53.64 -11.76
CA ALA A 15 -1.02 -53.11 -10.47
C ALA A 15 -0.78 -54.13 -9.33
N ALA A 16 -0.26 -53.63 -8.20
CA ALA A 16 -0.16 -54.40 -6.97
C ALA A 16 -1.55 -54.68 -6.38
N SER A 17 -1.64 -55.65 -5.45
CA SER A 17 -2.91 -56.06 -4.86
C SER A 17 -3.64 -54.97 -4.08
N SER A 18 -2.92 -53.92 -3.67
CA SER A 18 -3.42 -52.76 -2.93
C SER A 18 -3.76 -51.55 -3.82
N ASP A 19 -3.47 -51.60 -5.11
CA ASP A 19 -3.59 -50.43 -5.96
C ASP A 19 -5.05 -50.11 -6.26
N SER A 20 -5.39 -48.82 -6.18
CA SER A 20 -6.72 -48.31 -6.50
C SER A 20 -6.61 -46.99 -7.25
N MET A 21 -7.64 -46.71 -8.06
CA MET A 21 -7.78 -45.46 -8.78
C MET A 21 -8.98 -44.69 -8.22
N ARG A 22 -8.76 -43.43 -7.83
CA ARG A 22 -9.84 -42.53 -7.43
C ARG A 22 -10.18 -41.60 -8.58
N LEU A 23 -11.47 -41.48 -8.89
CA LEU A 23 -11.96 -40.66 -9.99
C LEU A 23 -12.92 -39.61 -9.44
N THR A 24 -12.73 -38.37 -9.87
CA THR A 24 -13.67 -37.28 -9.62
C THR A 24 -14.27 -36.88 -10.96
N ILE A 25 -15.60 -36.88 -11.02
CA ILE A 25 -16.34 -36.43 -12.20
C ILE A 25 -16.95 -35.07 -11.89
N TYR A 26 -16.73 -34.14 -12.81
CA TYR A 26 -17.33 -32.82 -12.79
C TYR A 26 -18.39 -32.75 -13.90
N SER A 27 -19.50 -32.11 -13.59
CA SER A 27 -20.47 -31.58 -14.54
C SER A 27 -20.77 -30.14 -14.14
N HIS A 28 -21.39 -29.35 -15.03
CA HIS A 28 -21.67 -27.91 -14.89
C HIS A 28 -21.68 -27.39 -13.43
N HIS A 29 -22.57 -27.91 -12.57
CA HIS A 29 -22.65 -27.51 -11.16
C HIS A 29 -22.56 -28.66 -10.16
N TYR A 30 -22.10 -29.83 -10.59
CA TYR A 30 -22.02 -30.99 -9.70
C TYR A 30 -20.69 -31.68 -9.78
N LYS A 31 -20.19 -32.04 -8.60
CA LYS A 31 -19.05 -32.91 -8.40
C LYS A 31 -19.55 -34.25 -7.87
N SER A 32 -18.94 -35.33 -8.31
CA SER A 32 -19.10 -36.64 -7.69
C SER A 32 -17.74 -37.32 -7.62
N VAL A 33 -17.37 -37.74 -6.41
CA VAL A 33 -16.19 -38.59 -6.20
C VAL A 33 -16.66 -40.03 -6.23
N LEU A 34 -16.12 -40.81 -7.15
CA LEU A 34 -16.51 -42.20 -7.33
C LEU A 34 -15.83 -43.07 -6.29
N GLU A 35 -16.49 -44.19 -5.98
CA GLU A 35 -15.87 -45.25 -5.20
C GLU A 35 -14.52 -45.68 -5.83
N PRO A 36 -13.46 -45.88 -5.03
CA PRO A 36 -12.16 -46.27 -5.55
C PRO A 36 -12.25 -47.53 -6.41
N LEU A 37 -11.76 -47.45 -7.64
CA LEU A 37 -11.69 -48.59 -8.52
C LEU A 37 -10.49 -49.46 -8.13
N SER A 38 -10.74 -50.70 -7.70
CA SER A 38 -9.65 -51.64 -7.44
C SER A 38 -8.94 -52.01 -8.74
N LEU A 39 -7.61 -51.86 -8.74
CA LEU A 39 -6.72 -52.26 -9.83
C LEU A 39 -6.06 -53.61 -9.56
N SER A 40 -6.37 -54.24 -8.43
CA SER A 40 -5.75 -55.51 -7.99
C SER A 40 -5.80 -56.58 -9.07
N GLY A 41 -4.63 -57.15 -9.38
CA GLY A 41 -4.48 -58.23 -10.36
C GLY A 41 -4.64 -57.81 -11.83
N ARG A 42 -4.71 -56.50 -12.13
CA ARG A 42 -4.78 -56.01 -13.52
C ARG A 42 -3.38 -55.85 -14.11
N SER A 43 -3.21 -56.40 -15.31
CA SER A 43 -2.05 -56.15 -16.18
C SER A 43 -2.46 -55.17 -17.28
N PHE A 44 -1.60 -54.19 -17.55
CA PHE A 44 -1.81 -53.17 -18.59
C PHE A 44 -0.90 -53.40 -19.81
N VAL A 45 -0.12 -54.48 -19.79
CA VAL A 45 0.75 -54.91 -20.90
C VAL A 45 -0.12 -55.36 -22.08
N GLY A 46 -0.03 -54.66 -23.21
CA GLY A 46 -0.75 -55.00 -24.46
C GLY A 46 -1.84 -54.03 -24.91
N GLY A 47 -2.10 -52.94 -24.19
CA GLY A 47 -2.96 -51.86 -24.68
C GLY A 47 -4.45 -52.21 -24.82
N HIS A 48 -4.98 -53.09 -23.95
CA HIS A 48 -6.39 -53.48 -23.98
C HIS A 48 -7.30 -52.44 -23.31
N SER A 49 -8.40 -52.07 -23.97
CA SER A 49 -9.44 -51.24 -23.38
C SER A 49 -10.40 -52.10 -22.56
N THR A 50 -10.51 -51.83 -21.25
CA THR A 50 -11.54 -52.43 -20.39
C THR A 50 -12.61 -51.40 -20.09
N PRO A 51 -13.85 -51.55 -20.60
CA PRO A 51 -14.94 -50.67 -20.22
C PRO A 51 -15.27 -50.83 -18.74
N VAL A 52 -15.24 -49.72 -18.00
CA VAL A 52 -15.67 -49.67 -16.60
C VAL A 52 -16.92 -48.81 -16.53
N LYS A 53 -18.00 -49.36 -15.97
CA LYS A 53 -19.20 -48.56 -15.70
C LYS A 53 -18.89 -47.60 -14.56
N LEU A 54 -18.80 -46.31 -14.88
CA LEU A 54 -18.74 -45.25 -13.90
C LEU A 54 -20.16 -45.00 -13.39
N VAL A 55 -20.45 -45.36 -12.15
CA VAL A 55 -21.69 -45.00 -11.48
C VAL A 55 -21.34 -43.83 -10.58
N SER A 56 -21.88 -42.64 -10.90
CA SER A 56 -21.74 -41.50 -10.00
C SER A 56 -22.28 -41.88 -8.63
N ALA A 57 -21.53 -41.55 -7.58
CA ALA A 57 -22.00 -41.66 -6.21
C ALA A 57 -22.99 -40.52 -5.92
N ALA A 58 -23.16 -40.15 -4.66
CA ALA A 58 -23.82 -38.90 -4.31
C ALA A 58 -23.17 -37.75 -5.12
N THR A 59 -24.01 -36.96 -5.79
CA THR A 59 -23.62 -35.73 -6.47
C THR A 59 -23.83 -34.59 -5.52
N GLU A 60 -22.81 -33.76 -5.34
CA GLU A 60 -22.91 -32.53 -4.55
C GLU A 60 -22.78 -31.31 -5.45
N ALA A 61 -23.46 -30.23 -5.07
CA ALA A 61 -23.31 -28.97 -5.78
C ALA A 61 -21.87 -28.47 -5.65
N TYR A 62 -21.33 -27.87 -6.71
CA TYR A 62 -19.93 -27.51 -6.80
C TYR A 62 -19.75 -26.14 -7.45
N TYR A 63 -19.16 -25.22 -6.69
CA TYR A 63 -18.84 -23.85 -7.09
C TYR A 63 -17.39 -23.56 -6.75
N ARG A 64 -16.84 -22.51 -7.34
CA ARG A 64 -15.46 -22.09 -7.10
C ARG A 64 -15.38 -20.59 -6.94
N LEU A 65 -14.64 -20.17 -5.92
CA LEU A 65 -14.17 -18.81 -5.79
C LEU A 65 -12.68 -18.81 -6.08
N SER A 66 -12.27 -18.00 -7.05
CA SER A 66 -10.87 -17.71 -7.27
C SER A 66 -10.62 -16.22 -7.08
N PHE A 67 -9.43 -15.90 -6.60
CA PHE A 67 -8.94 -14.54 -6.64
C PHE A 67 -7.46 -14.51 -7.00
N HIS A 68 -7.05 -13.40 -7.61
CA HIS A 68 -5.67 -13.11 -7.97
C HIS A 68 -5.30 -11.75 -7.42
N VAL A 69 -4.06 -11.60 -6.96
CA VAL A 69 -3.45 -10.36 -6.48
C VAL A 69 -2.15 -10.19 -7.23
N GLY A 70 -1.97 -9.06 -7.92
CA GLY A 70 -0.78 -8.81 -8.74
C GLY A 70 0.48 -8.51 -7.93
N ALA A 71 0.37 -7.76 -6.84
CA ALA A 71 1.50 -7.44 -5.97
C ALA A 71 1.05 -7.17 -4.53
N ASN A 72 1.98 -7.39 -3.58
CA ASN A 72 1.79 -7.04 -2.17
C ASN A 72 2.82 -5.98 -1.75
N HIS A 73 2.37 -4.73 -1.61
CA HIS A 73 3.22 -3.59 -1.24
C HIS A 73 3.23 -3.27 0.26
N ILE A 74 2.55 -4.05 1.11
CA ILE A 74 2.56 -3.82 2.57
C ILE A 74 3.92 -4.13 3.18
N GLY A 75 4.70 -5.03 2.57
CA GLY A 75 6.02 -5.44 3.07
C GLY A 75 5.99 -6.57 4.10
N GLU A 76 4.84 -7.19 4.35
CA GLU A 76 4.70 -8.37 5.20
C GLU A 76 3.97 -9.51 4.50
N ALA A 77 4.27 -10.74 4.95
CA ALA A 77 3.50 -11.91 4.54
C ALA A 77 2.03 -11.76 4.94
N LEU A 78 1.15 -12.11 4.02
CA LEU A 78 -0.27 -12.22 4.32
C LEU A 78 -0.51 -13.35 5.32
N TRP A 79 -1.48 -13.14 6.20
CA TRP A 79 -1.99 -14.14 7.13
C TRP A 79 -3.38 -14.58 6.71
N ASN A 80 -4.29 -13.63 6.53
CA ASN A 80 -5.70 -13.91 6.30
C ASN A 80 -6.27 -13.03 5.18
N ILE A 81 -7.11 -13.62 4.33
CA ILE A 81 -7.79 -12.92 3.24
C ILE A 81 -9.27 -13.29 3.32
N SER A 82 -10.13 -12.30 3.15
CA SER A 82 -11.53 -12.49 3.46
C SER A 82 -12.45 -11.40 2.94
N ILE A 83 -13.69 -11.75 2.57
CA ILE A 83 -14.69 -10.81 2.05
C ILE A 83 -15.70 -10.40 3.13
N SER A 84 -15.77 -9.09 3.29
CA SER A 84 -16.71 -8.20 3.96
C SER A 84 -18.02 -7.88 3.25
N GLN A 85 -19.17 -7.79 3.93
CA GLN A 85 -20.24 -6.88 3.51
C GLN A 85 -20.83 -6.18 4.74
N ASN A 86 -20.81 -4.84 4.76
CA ASN A 86 -21.29 -4.03 5.89
C ASN A 86 -20.71 -4.50 7.25
N GLY A 87 -19.41 -4.85 7.28
CA GLY A 87 -18.71 -5.36 8.45
C GLY A 87 -19.01 -6.82 8.82
N THR A 88 -19.93 -7.48 8.12
CA THR A 88 -20.21 -8.92 8.30
C THR A 88 -19.34 -9.74 7.38
N ARG A 89 -18.53 -10.63 7.95
CA ARG A 89 -17.69 -11.56 7.19
C ARG A 89 -18.56 -12.54 6.39
N LEU A 90 -18.47 -12.48 5.07
CA LEU A 90 -19.14 -13.41 4.16
C LEU A 90 -18.31 -14.67 3.92
N TYR A 91 -17.00 -14.49 3.73
CA TYR A 91 -16.11 -15.58 3.36
C TYR A 91 -14.68 -15.33 3.79
N THR A 92 -13.95 -16.39 4.12
CA THR A 92 -12.54 -16.38 4.48
C THR A 92 -11.86 -17.53 3.76
N TRP A 93 -10.78 -17.25 3.03
CA TRP A 93 -10.01 -18.30 2.37
C TRP A 93 -9.15 -19.04 3.38
N ALA A 94 -9.07 -20.37 3.24
CA ALA A 94 -8.18 -21.18 4.05
C ALA A 94 -6.71 -21.05 3.60
N ASN A 95 -5.78 -21.14 4.55
CA ASN A 95 -4.33 -21.28 4.30
C ASN A 95 -3.69 -20.15 3.45
N THR A 96 -4.14 -18.91 3.63
CA THR A 96 -3.56 -17.74 2.94
C THR A 96 -2.26 -17.23 3.57
N ALA A 97 -1.68 -17.95 4.53
CA ALA A 97 -0.52 -17.52 5.29
C ALA A 97 0.79 -17.68 4.50
N GLY A 98 1.67 -16.67 4.56
CA GLY A 98 3.05 -16.76 4.10
C GLY A 98 3.35 -16.27 2.68
N TYR A 99 2.37 -15.67 1.98
CA TYR A 99 2.52 -15.25 0.59
C TYR A 99 3.10 -13.83 0.46
N TYR A 100 3.97 -13.68 -0.54
CA TYR A 100 4.60 -12.42 -0.98
C TYR A 100 4.46 -12.29 -2.50
N GLY A 101 4.22 -11.09 -3.02
CA GLY A 101 4.20 -10.81 -4.46
C GLY A 101 2.88 -11.13 -5.17
N ASP A 102 2.98 -11.63 -6.40
CA ASP A 102 1.87 -12.11 -7.23
C ASP A 102 1.41 -13.48 -6.74
N PHE A 103 0.12 -13.64 -6.47
CA PHE A 103 -0.44 -14.94 -6.09
C PHE A 103 -1.92 -15.07 -6.45
N SER A 104 -2.34 -16.32 -6.65
CA SER A 104 -3.73 -16.70 -6.91
C SER A 104 -4.16 -17.83 -5.99
N PHE A 105 -5.42 -17.80 -5.57
CA PHE A 105 -6.06 -18.93 -4.89
C PHE A 105 -7.35 -19.30 -5.61
N GLU A 106 -7.66 -20.58 -5.64
CA GLU A 106 -8.94 -21.13 -6.05
C GLU A 106 -9.40 -22.07 -4.93
N GLU A 107 -10.61 -21.85 -4.43
CA GLU A 107 -11.22 -22.70 -3.40
C GLU A 107 -12.52 -23.33 -3.93
N GLU A 108 -12.63 -24.65 -3.74
CA GLU A 108 -13.82 -25.42 -4.07
C GLU A 108 -14.88 -25.29 -2.95
N LEU A 109 -16.06 -24.82 -3.32
CA LEU A 109 -17.23 -24.70 -2.44
C LEU A 109 -18.25 -25.79 -2.72
N LEU A 110 -18.56 -26.59 -1.71
CA LEU A 110 -19.35 -27.82 -1.86
C LEU A 110 -20.73 -27.74 -1.20
N GLY A 111 -21.71 -28.39 -1.82
CA GLY A 111 -23.06 -28.55 -1.30
C GLY A 111 -23.88 -27.25 -1.25
N ALA A 112 -24.97 -27.28 -0.48
CA ALA A 112 -25.87 -26.14 -0.36
C ALA A 112 -25.24 -24.96 0.38
N GLU A 113 -24.41 -25.22 1.40
CA GLU A 113 -23.68 -24.19 2.15
C GLU A 113 -22.63 -23.50 1.26
N GLY A 114 -21.86 -24.27 0.50
CA GLY A 114 -20.91 -23.72 -0.47
C GLY A 114 -21.59 -22.86 -1.55
N LYS A 115 -22.73 -23.32 -2.08
CA LYS A 115 -23.53 -22.49 -3.00
C LYS A 115 -23.99 -21.19 -2.35
N ALA A 116 -24.49 -21.25 -1.12
CA ALA A 116 -24.97 -20.06 -0.42
C ALA A 116 -23.85 -19.04 -0.19
N ALA A 117 -22.65 -19.50 0.18
CA ALA A 117 -21.47 -18.63 0.31
C ALA A 117 -21.07 -18.00 -1.04
N TYR A 118 -21.03 -18.81 -2.11
CA TYR A 118 -20.76 -18.34 -3.46
C TYR A 118 -21.75 -17.26 -3.90
N ASP A 119 -23.06 -17.53 -3.79
CA ASP A 119 -24.12 -16.60 -4.20
C ASP A 119 -24.03 -15.27 -3.42
N GLN A 120 -23.74 -15.32 -2.10
CA GLN A 120 -23.59 -14.13 -1.26
C GLN A 120 -22.39 -13.28 -1.68
N VAL A 121 -21.24 -13.91 -1.92
CA VAL A 121 -20.03 -13.19 -2.37
C VAL A 121 -20.26 -12.54 -3.73
N VAL A 122 -20.78 -13.30 -4.70
CA VAL A 122 -21.04 -12.81 -6.06
C VAL A 122 -22.03 -11.64 -6.05
N ALA A 123 -23.13 -11.75 -5.30
CA ALA A 123 -24.10 -10.68 -5.18
C ALA A 123 -23.49 -9.42 -4.54
N ALA A 124 -22.74 -9.58 -3.44
CA ALA A 124 -22.14 -8.43 -2.75
C ALA A 124 -21.13 -7.68 -3.63
N ILE A 125 -20.33 -8.38 -4.44
CA ILE A 125 -19.39 -7.76 -5.38
C ILE A 125 -20.13 -7.10 -6.55
N ALA A 126 -21.12 -7.77 -7.13
CA ALA A 126 -21.92 -7.23 -8.24
C ALA A 126 -22.66 -5.95 -7.83
N ASP A 127 -23.10 -5.86 -6.57
CA ASP A 127 -23.75 -4.68 -6.00
C ASP A 127 -22.76 -3.58 -5.57
N GLY A 128 -21.45 -3.82 -5.65
CA GLY A 128 -20.41 -2.87 -5.21
C GLY A 128 -20.37 -2.63 -3.70
N THR A 129 -20.85 -3.61 -2.92
CA THR A 129 -20.95 -3.52 -1.44
C THR A 129 -19.94 -4.42 -0.71
N ALA A 130 -19.25 -5.28 -1.45
CA ALA A 130 -18.23 -6.15 -0.90
C ALA A 130 -16.93 -5.38 -0.60
N VAL A 131 -16.29 -5.74 0.51
CA VAL A 131 -14.99 -5.23 0.91
C VAL A 131 -14.04 -6.40 1.09
N LEU A 132 -12.92 -6.42 0.39
CA LEU A 132 -11.88 -7.39 0.63
C LEU A 132 -11.00 -6.90 1.78
N ASN A 133 -10.73 -7.79 2.73
CA ASN A 133 -9.85 -7.53 3.85
C ASN A 133 -8.60 -8.39 3.73
N PHE A 134 -7.45 -7.74 3.67
CA PHE A 134 -6.12 -8.34 3.75
C PHE A 134 -5.54 -8.11 5.13
N GLU A 135 -5.12 -9.17 5.80
CA GLU A 135 -4.53 -9.09 7.13
C GLU A 135 -3.12 -9.68 7.11
N THR A 136 -2.15 -8.93 7.63
CA THR A 136 -0.78 -9.41 7.93
C THR A 136 -0.59 -9.53 9.44
N ALA A 137 0.64 -9.76 9.90
CA ALA A 137 0.92 -9.75 11.33
C ALA A 137 0.56 -8.38 11.96
N HIS A 138 0.95 -7.29 11.30
CA HIS A 138 0.85 -5.94 11.87
C HIS A 138 -0.06 -4.98 11.09
N ALA A 139 -0.58 -5.36 9.91
CA ALA A 139 -1.47 -4.52 9.12
C ALA A 139 -2.81 -5.20 8.80
N SER A 140 -3.82 -4.38 8.53
CA SER A 140 -5.13 -4.76 8.01
C SER A 140 -5.56 -3.72 6.99
N VAL A 141 -5.80 -4.16 5.76
CA VAL A 141 -6.17 -3.30 4.63
C VAL A 141 -7.54 -3.72 4.11
N ASP A 142 -8.42 -2.74 4.02
CA ASP A 142 -9.76 -2.91 3.44
C ASP A 142 -9.81 -2.28 2.05
N ILE A 143 -10.13 -3.10 1.04
CA ILE A 143 -10.23 -2.70 -0.36
C ILE A 143 -11.68 -2.89 -0.83
N PRO A 144 -12.40 -1.81 -1.15
CA PRO A 144 -13.74 -1.92 -1.75
C PRO A 144 -13.67 -2.63 -3.09
N LEU A 145 -14.48 -3.68 -3.27
CA LEU A 145 -14.56 -4.41 -4.54
C LEU A 145 -15.59 -3.78 -5.45
N GLN A 146 -15.21 -3.54 -6.71
CA GLN A 146 -16.08 -3.03 -7.76
C GLN A 146 -16.63 -4.19 -8.59
N ALA A 147 -17.84 -4.07 -9.14
CA ALA A 147 -18.40 -5.11 -10.01
C ALA A 147 -17.49 -5.49 -11.20
N SER A 148 -16.64 -4.56 -11.65
CA SER A 148 -15.67 -4.81 -12.73
C SER A 148 -14.53 -5.76 -12.37
N CYS A 149 -14.28 -6.05 -11.09
CA CYS A 149 -13.26 -7.04 -10.70
C CYS A 149 -13.77 -8.49 -10.81
N LEU A 150 -15.06 -8.69 -11.06
CA LEU A 150 -15.70 -10.00 -11.07
C LEU A 150 -15.91 -10.50 -12.50
N THR A 151 -15.35 -11.67 -12.79
CA THR A 151 -15.65 -12.46 -13.99
C THR A 151 -16.36 -13.74 -13.58
N LEU A 152 -17.46 -14.06 -14.27
CA LEU A 152 -18.22 -15.30 -14.04
C LEU A 152 -18.04 -16.23 -15.23
N ASP A 153 -17.64 -17.47 -14.96
CA ASP A 153 -17.58 -18.55 -15.95
C ASP A 153 -18.18 -19.83 -15.36
N ASP A 154 -19.38 -20.18 -15.80
CA ASP A 154 -20.17 -21.32 -15.31
C ASP A 154 -20.30 -21.36 -13.77
N ASN A 155 -19.47 -22.18 -13.11
CA ASN A 155 -19.47 -22.38 -11.66
C ASN A 155 -18.31 -21.67 -10.95
N LEU A 156 -17.52 -20.89 -11.69
CA LEU A 156 -16.37 -20.14 -11.22
C LEU A 156 -16.71 -18.65 -11.18
N ALA A 157 -16.43 -18.03 -10.04
CA ALA A 157 -16.29 -16.59 -9.91
C ALA A 157 -14.80 -16.28 -9.73
N SER A 158 -14.25 -15.52 -10.67
CA SER A 158 -12.89 -15.03 -10.64
C SER A 158 -12.87 -13.57 -10.26
N ILE A 159 -12.14 -13.28 -9.18
CA ILE A 159 -11.99 -11.95 -8.61
C ILE A 159 -10.58 -11.48 -8.92
N GLU A 160 -10.46 -10.62 -9.93
CA GLU A 160 -9.17 -10.03 -10.30
C GLU A 160 -8.92 -8.79 -9.46
N LEU A 161 -7.95 -8.89 -8.55
CA LEU A 161 -7.55 -7.78 -7.70
C LEU A 161 -6.32 -7.14 -8.34
N GLY A 162 -6.22 -5.82 -8.20
CA GLY A 162 -4.99 -5.12 -8.56
C GLY A 162 -3.89 -5.47 -7.54
N GLU A 163 -3.40 -4.46 -6.85
CA GLU A 163 -2.30 -4.59 -5.92
C GLU A 163 -2.78 -4.35 -4.49
N VAL A 164 -2.21 -5.06 -3.51
CA VAL A 164 -2.35 -4.65 -2.11
C VAL A 164 -1.53 -3.37 -1.94
N PRO A 165 -2.14 -2.26 -1.48
CA PRO A 165 -1.49 -0.96 -1.46
C PRO A 165 -0.33 -0.91 -0.46
N TYR A 166 0.53 0.09 -0.62
CA TYR A 166 1.47 0.53 0.41
C TYR A 166 0.72 0.96 1.68
N LEU A 167 1.42 1.04 2.83
CA LEU A 167 0.86 1.69 4.03
C LEU A 167 0.46 3.14 3.74
N LEU A 168 1.22 3.78 2.86
CA LEU A 168 0.95 5.09 2.27
C LEU A 168 1.65 5.19 0.92
N GLU A 169 0.96 5.79 -0.05
CA GLU A 169 1.49 6.17 -1.35
C GLU A 169 0.94 7.54 -1.75
N GLU A 170 1.77 8.39 -2.32
CA GLU A 170 1.43 9.69 -2.91
C GLU A 170 2.46 10.09 -3.96
N ASP A 171 2.02 10.38 -5.18
CA ASP A 171 2.84 10.79 -6.32
C ASP A 171 2.47 12.16 -6.88
N PHE A 172 1.56 12.88 -6.19
CA PHE A 172 1.07 14.23 -6.51
C PHE A 172 0.54 14.43 -7.95
N SER A 173 0.44 13.36 -8.75
CA SER A 173 0.10 13.39 -10.18
C SER A 173 -1.35 13.85 -10.43
N THR A 174 -2.20 13.68 -9.42
CA THR A 174 -3.61 14.08 -9.43
C THR A 174 -3.91 15.18 -8.42
N ALA A 175 -2.88 15.77 -7.82
CA ALA A 175 -3.03 16.78 -6.78
C ALA A 175 -3.62 18.08 -7.34
N VAL A 176 -4.48 18.73 -6.55
CA VAL A 176 -5.05 20.03 -6.88
C VAL A 176 -4.08 21.13 -6.45
N PRO A 177 -3.70 22.07 -7.35
CA PRO A 177 -2.75 23.12 -7.02
C PRO A 177 -3.23 24.04 -5.91
N THR A 178 -2.35 24.32 -4.95
CA THR A 178 -2.59 25.26 -3.86
C THR A 178 -1.27 25.68 -3.24
N ALA A 179 -1.22 26.86 -2.63
CA ALA A 179 -0.02 27.36 -1.97
C ALA A 179 -0.37 28.21 -0.75
N HIS A 180 0.43 28.11 0.30
CA HIS A 180 0.26 28.90 1.53
C HIS A 180 1.61 29.29 2.12
N ASP A 181 1.84 30.61 2.23
CA ASP A 181 3.09 31.21 2.72
C ASP A 181 4.36 30.63 2.06
N ASP A 182 4.24 30.35 0.76
CA ASP A 182 5.28 29.69 -0.01
C ASP A 182 6.29 30.64 -0.67
N ASP A 183 5.90 31.91 -0.80
CA ASP A 183 6.73 32.96 -1.37
C ASP A 183 7.37 33.84 -0.30
N TYR A 184 8.62 34.24 -0.56
CA TYR A 184 9.27 35.33 0.14
C TYR A 184 9.22 36.61 -0.71
N THR A 185 8.44 37.59 -0.28
CA THR A 185 8.58 38.97 -0.77
C THR A 185 9.45 39.75 0.21
N ALA A 186 10.44 40.48 -0.30
CA ALA A 186 11.45 41.19 0.50
C ALA A 186 10.90 42.21 1.52
N SER A 187 9.61 42.52 1.46
CA SER A 187 8.89 43.46 2.32
C SER A 187 7.89 42.82 3.27
N SER A 188 7.59 41.52 3.16
CA SER A 188 6.59 40.91 4.05
C SER A 188 7.24 40.48 5.35
N ASN A 189 6.86 41.21 6.40
CA ASN A 189 6.94 40.80 7.79
C ASN A 189 6.00 39.62 8.08
N SER A 190 5.80 38.67 7.14
CA SER A 190 4.91 37.51 7.26
C SER A 190 5.51 36.46 8.21
N ASP A 191 5.50 36.91 9.47
CA ASP A 191 5.15 36.30 10.74
C ASP A 191 5.66 34.90 11.10
N ARG A 192 6.06 34.89 12.37
CA ARG A 192 6.55 33.77 13.16
C ARG A 192 5.39 32.77 13.34
N ASN A 193 5.63 31.50 13.02
CA ASN A 193 4.66 30.38 13.04
C ASN A 193 3.51 30.55 12.03
N VAL A 194 3.73 30.03 10.82
CA VAL A 194 2.65 29.91 9.82
C VAL A 194 1.70 28.83 10.27
N ALA A 195 0.40 29.14 10.27
CA ALA A 195 -0.63 28.18 10.61
C ALA A 195 -0.55 26.96 9.69
N GLY A 196 -0.70 25.76 10.25
CA GLY A 196 -0.79 24.55 9.44
C GLY A 196 -1.97 24.61 8.45
N TYR A 197 -1.91 23.84 7.39
CA TYR A 197 -2.97 23.73 6.41
C TYR A 197 -3.26 22.25 6.12
N LEU A 198 -4.48 21.83 6.44
CA LEU A 198 -4.99 20.50 6.13
C LEU A 198 -5.29 20.42 4.63
N LEU A 199 -4.73 19.42 3.96
CA LEU A 199 -4.77 19.26 2.50
C LEU A 199 -5.90 18.33 2.03
N ASP A 200 -6.89 18.06 2.90
CA ASP A 200 -8.08 17.28 2.56
C ASP A 200 -8.80 17.92 1.35
N GLY A 201 -9.07 17.09 0.34
CA GLY A 201 -9.66 17.53 -0.92
C GLY A 201 -8.68 18.13 -1.94
N TYR A 202 -7.42 18.35 -1.56
CA TYR A 202 -6.33 18.67 -2.51
C TYR A 202 -5.50 17.44 -2.90
N LEU A 203 -5.48 16.42 -2.04
CA LEU A 203 -4.80 15.15 -2.26
C LEU A 203 -5.78 13.97 -2.18
N PRO A 204 -5.53 12.84 -2.87
CA PRO A 204 -6.42 11.67 -2.87
C PRO A 204 -6.69 11.09 -1.48
N ARG A 205 -5.72 11.15 -0.57
CA ARG A 205 -5.84 10.63 0.79
C ARG A 205 -5.99 11.77 1.81
N ASN A 206 -7.06 11.74 2.60
CA ASN A 206 -7.23 12.73 3.67
C ASN A 206 -6.23 12.54 4.81
N GLY A 207 -5.94 13.62 5.50
CA GLY A 207 -5.09 13.69 6.68
C GLY A 207 -3.70 14.28 6.43
N TRP A 208 -3.34 14.62 5.19
CA TRP A 208 -2.12 15.36 4.87
C TRP A 208 -2.19 16.78 5.43
N ASN A 209 -1.06 17.27 5.92
CA ASN A 209 -0.96 18.64 6.43
C ASN A 209 0.37 19.26 6.01
N ALA A 210 0.35 20.54 5.66
CA ALA A 210 1.56 21.28 5.33
C ALA A 210 1.55 22.71 5.87
N ALA A 211 2.74 23.28 6.05
CA ALA A 211 2.94 24.69 6.31
C ALA A 211 4.10 25.21 5.46
N ARG A 212 3.97 26.44 4.93
CA ARG A 212 4.95 27.06 4.02
C ARG A 212 5.23 26.17 2.80
N PHE A 213 4.19 25.99 1.98
CA PHE A 213 4.19 24.97 0.94
C PHE A 213 3.47 25.42 -0.33
N ALA A 214 3.80 24.80 -1.45
CA ALA A 214 2.96 24.77 -2.65
C ALA A 214 2.87 23.38 -3.25
N ILE A 215 1.72 23.05 -3.81
CA ILE A 215 1.46 21.88 -4.64
C ILE A 215 1.44 22.34 -6.10
N PHE A 216 2.25 21.71 -6.93
CA PHE A 216 2.27 21.92 -8.37
C PHE A 216 1.41 20.86 -9.06
N GLU A 217 0.59 21.28 -10.04
CA GLU A 217 -0.31 20.36 -10.74
C GLU A 217 0.48 19.26 -11.46
N GLY A 218 0.18 18.01 -11.14
CA GLY A 218 0.74 16.86 -11.85
C GLY A 218 2.25 16.70 -11.73
N ASP A 219 2.85 17.23 -10.65
CA ASP A 219 4.30 17.23 -10.46
C ASP A 219 4.65 16.88 -9.02
N CYS A 220 4.85 17.86 -8.13
CA CYS A 220 5.36 17.61 -6.78
C CYS A 220 4.79 18.57 -5.74
N ILE A 221 5.10 18.32 -4.46
CA ILE A 221 4.90 19.30 -3.39
C ILE A 221 6.22 19.95 -3.00
N ARG A 222 6.20 21.26 -2.78
CA ARG A 222 7.30 22.05 -2.23
C ARG A 222 6.99 22.47 -0.81
N ILE A 223 7.98 22.35 0.07
CA ILE A 223 8.00 23.03 1.37
C ILE A 223 9.26 23.91 1.47
N ASN A 224 9.18 25.00 2.24
CA ASN A 224 10.28 25.98 2.29
C ASN A 224 10.83 26.25 3.70
N CYS A 225 12.10 26.60 3.76
CA CYS A 225 12.73 27.15 4.95
C CYS A 225 13.24 28.57 4.68
N ARG A 226 12.88 29.52 5.54
CA ARG A 226 13.46 30.86 5.54
C ARG A 226 14.51 30.98 6.64
N TYR A 227 15.66 31.51 6.28
CA TYR A 227 16.72 31.92 7.20
C TYR A 227 16.91 33.42 7.18
N GLN A 228 17.01 34.03 8.35
CA GLN A 228 17.37 35.44 8.49
C GLN A 228 18.37 35.60 9.62
N SER A 229 19.43 36.37 9.37
CA SER A 229 20.36 36.77 10.41
C SER A 229 20.74 38.25 10.39
N GLY A 230 21.07 38.76 11.56
CA GLY A 230 21.63 40.08 11.78
C GLY A 230 22.59 40.04 12.97
N ALA A 231 23.11 41.20 13.38
CA ALA A 231 24.11 41.30 14.45
C ALA A 231 23.75 40.55 15.74
N TRP A 232 22.45 40.42 16.05
CA TRP A 232 21.93 39.77 17.27
C TRP A 232 20.74 38.84 17.02
N VAL A 233 20.46 38.50 15.76
CA VAL A 233 19.27 37.73 15.38
C VAL A 233 19.70 36.57 14.49
N VAL A 234 19.23 35.37 14.80
CA VAL A 234 19.26 34.20 13.92
C VAL A 234 17.87 33.56 14.02
N GLU A 235 17.09 33.67 12.94
CA GLU A 235 15.76 33.06 12.87
C GLU A 235 15.71 32.12 11.66
N ARG A 236 15.15 30.94 11.90
CA ARG A 236 14.94 29.88 10.91
C ARG A 236 13.50 29.44 11.02
N TRP A 237 12.72 29.65 9.97
CA TRP A 237 11.33 29.26 9.91
C TRP A 237 11.19 28.12 8.91
N CYS A 238 10.84 26.95 9.43
CA CYS A 238 10.78 25.70 8.70
C CYS A 238 9.34 25.40 8.31
N GLY A 239 9.13 25.20 7.03
CA GLY A 239 7.98 24.53 6.48
C GLY A 239 8.00 23.06 6.85
N ARG A 240 6.83 22.44 6.78
CA ARG A 240 6.60 21.05 7.15
C ARG A 240 5.60 20.41 6.22
N LEU A 241 5.75 19.11 6.01
CA LEU A 241 4.77 18.24 5.39
C LEU A 241 4.59 17.01 6.28
N ASP A 242 3.35 16.72 6.63
CA ASP A 242 2.97 15.64 7.51
C ASP A 242 2.07 14.67 6.75
N THR A 243 2.43 13.40 6.76
CA THR A 243 1.60 12.34 6.19
C THR A 243 0.30 12.15 6.99
N PRO A 244 -0.73 11.54 6.39
CA PRO A 244 -1.77 10.82 7.12
C PRO A 244 -1.16 9.85 8.13
N ALA A 245 -1.96 9.49 9.14
CA ALA A 245 -1.58 8.43 10.06
C ALA A 245 -1.48 7.09 9.32
N MET A 246 -0.63 6.19 9.79
CA MET A 246 -0.44 4.84 9.23
C MET A 246 -1.62 3.92 9.56
N SER A 247 -2.83 4.31 9.16
CA SER A 247 -4.10 3.72 9.55
C SER A 247 -4.31 2.27 9.12
N TYR A 248 -3.49 1.75 8.21
CA TYR A 248 -3.49 0.34 7.85
C TYR A 248 -2.74 -0.52 8.87
N LEU A 249 -1.91 0.04 9.74
CA LEU A 249 -1.33 -0.69 10.86
C LEU A 249 -2.39 -0.96 11.94
N LYS A 250 -2.31 -2.13 12.57
CA LYS A 250 -3.17 -2.49 13.70
C LYS A 250 -2.89 -1.58 14.90
N PRO A 251 -3.87 -1.31 15.78
CA PRO A 251 -3.72 -0.34 16.87
C PRO A 251 -2.52 -0.57 17.82
N ASP A 252 -2.12 -1.82 18.01
CA ASP A 252 -1.01 -2.26 18.87
C ASP A 252 0.30 -2.51 18.09
N ALA A 253 0.31 -2.30 16.77
CA ALA A 253 1.49 -2.47 15.95
C ALA A 253 2.58 -1.44 16.28
N SER A 254 3.82 -1.90 16.30
CA SER A 254 5.02 -1.08 16.38
C SER A 254 6.09 -1.71 15.49
N VAL A 255 6.19 -1.23 14.26
CA VAL A 255 7.02 -1.82 13.21
C VAL A 255 8.12 -0.86 12.76
N THR A 256 9.12 -1.40 12.08
CA THR A 256 10.03 -0.58 11.28
C THR A 256 9.45 -0.46 9.88
N VAL A 257 9.34 0.76 9.37
CA VAL A 257 8.91 1.01 7.99
C VAL A 257 10.08 1.52 7.17
N VAL A 258 9.99 1.30 5.86
CA VAL A 258 10.81 1.95 4.84
C VAL A 258 9.97 3.05 4.21
N VAL A 259 10.56 4.23 4.05
CA VAL A 259 10.01 5.40 3.37
C VAL A 259 10.86 5.65 2.14
N GLU A 260 10.28 5.42 0.97
CA GLU A 260 10.87 5.79 -0.31
C GLU A 260 10.23 7.09 -0.80
N TYR A 261 11.01 7.99 -1.39
CA TYR A 261 10.54 9.27 -1.92
C TYR A 261 11.59 9.87 -2.84
N ASP A 262 11.16 10.72 -3.75
CA ASP A 262 12.04 11.55 -4.56
C ASP A 262 12.16 12.94 -3.94
N GLU A 263 13.35 13.54 -4.01
CA GLU A 263 13.60 14.89 -3.50
C GLU A 263 14.54 15.73 -4.37
N ALA A 264 14.29 17.04 -4.41
CA ALA A 264 15.22 18.03 -4.97
C ALA A 264 15.27 19.27 -4.08
N PHE A 265 16.42 19.94 -4.09
CA PHE A 265 16.61 21.19 -3.38
C PHE A 265 16.84 22.34 -4.33
N TYR A 266 16.07 23.42 -4.21
CA TYR A 266 16.32 24.64 -4.97
C TYR A 266 16.58 25.81 -4.03
N VAL A 267 17.59 26.62 -4.39
CA VAL A 267 17.90 27.86 -3.69
C VAL A 267 17.78 29.02 -4.69
N PRO A 268 16.73 29.86 -4.60
CA PRO A 268 16.47 30.89 -5.60
C PRO A 268 17.58 31.95 -5.71
N ALA A 269 17.97 32.26 -6.95
CA ALA A 269 18.93 33.33 -7.23
C ALA A 269 18.41 34.70 -6.76
N GLY A 270 19.29 35.50 -6.15
CA GLY A 270 18.95 36.86 -5.66
C GLY A 270 18.24 36.89 -4.30
N TYR A 271 17.80 35.74 -3.79
CA TYR A 271 17.16 35.62 -2.48
C TYR A 271 18.11 35.19 -1.36
N ASN A 272 19.39 35.02 -1.68
CA ASN A 272 20.45 34.74 -0.71
C ASN A 272 21.43 35.91 -0.58
N ARG A 273 21.07 36.92 0.23
CA ARG A 273 21.98 38.03 0.52
C ARG A 273 23.14 37.51 1.38
N ASP A 274 24.37 37.68 0.90
CA ASP A 274 25.65 37.20 1.49
C ASP A 274 25.88 35.66 1.52
N ASP A 275 25.36 34.92 0.55
CA ASP A 275 25.66 33.48 0.35
C ASP A 275 26.95 33.21 -0.42
N SER A 276 28.00 33.95 -0.09
CA SER A 276 29.23 33.99 -0.88
C SER A 276 30.12 32.73 -0.80
N ALA A 277 29.66 31.60 -0.25
CA ALA A 277 30.52 30.40 -0.21
C ALA A 277 29.85 29.01 -0.28
N THR A 278 28.66 28.76 0.25
CA THR A 278 28.05 27.40 0.20
C THR A 278 26.56 27.42 0.51
N ALA A 279 25.73 26.87 -0.39
CA ALA A 279 24.35 26.51 -0.07
C ALA A 279 24.34 25.56 1.14
N MET A 280 23.51 25.88 2.14
CA MET A 280 23.36 25.10 3.38
C MET A 280 21.92 24.63 3.56
N ALA A 281 21.24 24.33 2.44
CA ALA A 281 19.94 23.68 2.46
C ALA A 281 20.09 22.29 3.09
N CYS A 282 19.14 21.92 3.93
CA CYS A 282 18.98 20.55 4.42
C CYS A 282 17.50 20.28 4.70
N TYR A 283 17.14 19.04 4.98
CA TYR A 283 15.82 18.69 5.48
C TYR A 283 15.94 17.72 6.64
N ARG A 284 14.86 17.59 7.39
CA ARG A 284 14.74 16.58 8.43
C ARG A 284 13.51 15.73 8.19
N ILE A 285 13.64 14.43 8.36
CA ILE A 285 12.52 13.49 8.44
C ILE A 285 12.39 12.99 9.88
N GLY A 286 11.15 12.92 10.37
CA GLY A 286 10.84 12.46 11.72
C GLY A 286 9.42 11.94 11.83
N THR A 287 8.95 11.75 13.07
CA THR A 287 7.59 11.26 13.33
C THR A 287 6.95 11.92 14.54
N HIS A 288 5.62 11.90 14.56
CA HIS A 288 4.81 12.15 15.76
C HIS A 288 3.48 11.40 15.72
N SER A 289 2.76 11.39 16.84
CA SER A 289 1.48 10.67 17.02
C SER A 289 0.31 11.59 17.38
N ASN A 290 0.37 12.87 17.00
CA ASN A 290 -0.74 13.80 17.21
C ASN A 290 -2.01 13.25 16.55
N ALA A 291 -2.99 12.91 17.40
CA ALA A 291 -4.18 12.16 17.05
C ALA A 291 -5.21 12.95 16.22
N GLU A 292 -5.06 14.27 16.16
CA GLU A 292 -5.96 15.13 15.41
C GLU A 292 -5.40 15.41 14.01
N SER A 293 -6.26 15.38 13.00
CA SER A 293 -6.06 16.04 11.70
C SER A 293 -6.05 17.57 11.86
N SER A 294 -5.55 18.07 12.99
CA SER A 294 -5.42 19.47 13.28
C SER A 294 -4.28 20.05 12.46
N LYS A 295 -4.48 21.29 12.06
CA LYS A 295 -3.50 22.12 11.37
C LYS A 295 -2.29 22.35 12.28
N LEU A 296 -1.25 21.54 12.16
CA LEU A 296 0.04 21.73 12.80
C LEU A 296 0.86 22.82 12.11
N ASP A 297 1.25 23.82 12.89
CA ASP A 297 1.98 24.99 12.41
C ASP A 297 3.40 24.65 11.95
N GLY A 298 3.90 25.46 11.02
CA GLY A 298 5.33 25.56 10.76
C GLY A 298 6.07 26.03 12.02
N CYS A 299 7.32 25.61 12.18
CA CYS A 299 8.06 25.80 13.43
C CYS A 299 9.39 26.53 13.21
N LYS A 300 9.99 27.00 14.30
CA LYS A 300 11.39 27.41 14.23
C LYS A 300 12.30 26.18 14.24
N SER A 301 13.43 26.23 13.53
CA SER A 301 14.34 25.08 13.41
C SER A 301 14.82 24.53 14.75
N ASP A 302 15.07 25.41 15.72
CA ASP A 302 15.43 25.08 17.11
C ASP A 302 14.31 24.40 17.91
N ASN A 303 13.05 24.53 17.45
CA ASN A 303 11.87 23.95 18.07
C ASN A 303 11.40 22.66 17.39
N ILE A 304 12.09 22.15 16.36
CA ILE A 304 11.70 20.90 15.68
C ILE A 304 11.69 19.70 16.66
N ALA A 305 12.50 19.76 17.72
CA ALA A 305 12.64 18.69 18.71
C ALA A 305 11.36 18.33 19.50
N SER A 306 10.30 19.17 19.49
CA SER A 306 9.02 18.86 20.14
C SER A 306 8.05 18.04 19.28
N ASN A 307 8.24 18.03 17.96
CA ASN A 307 7.36 17.36 16.97
C ASN A 307 8.08 16.28 16.16
N ALA A 308 9.35 16.01 16.46
CA ALA A 308 10.16 14.98 15.85
C ALA A 308 11.02 14.31 16.92
N SER A 309 10.81 13.01 17.16
CA SER A 309 11.68 12.20 18.02
C SER A 309 12.97 11.74 17.31
N ILE A 310 13.07 12.01 16.00
CA ILE A 310 14.10 11.49 15.11
C ILE A 310 14.69 12.65 14.30
N VAL A 311 16.03 12.74 14.25
CA VAL A 311 16.81 13.70 13.45
C VAL A 311 17.59 12.92 12.38
N PHE A 312 17.16 12.99 11.12
CA PHE A 312 17.94 12.57 9.94
C PHE A 312 17.56 13.52 8.80
N THR A 313 18.41 14.16 8.01
CA THR A 313 19.86 14.06 7.79
C THR A 313 20.46 15.47 7.73
N SER A 314 21.73 15.61 8.15
CA SER A 314 22.48 16.87 8.08
C SER A 314 23.21 17.02 6.74
N GLU A 315 22.64 16.52 5.65
CA GLU A 315 23.31 16.59 4.36
C GLU A 315 23.13 17.99 3.77
N ARG A 316 24.26 18.59 3.40
CA ARG A 316 24.28 19.88 2.74
C ARG A 316 23.98 19.60 1.28
N PHE A 317 22.90 20.15 0.77
CA PHE A 317 22.53 19.98 -0.63
C PHE A 317 23.07 21.12 -1.49
N ALA A 318 23.47 20.78 -2.70
CA ALA A 318 23.67 21.77 -3.76
C ALA A 318 22.30 22.25 -4.25
N SER A 319 22.24 23.44 -4.82
CA SER A 319 21.02 23.89 -5.50
C SER A 319 20.86 23.14 -6.81
N GLU A 320 19.66 22.61 -7.05
CA GLU A 320 19.27 21.75 -8.15
C GLU A 320 17.86 22.15 -8.65
N ASP A 321 17.57 21.83 -9.91
CA ASP A 321 16.25 22.04 -10.49
C ASP A 321 15.32 20.87 -10.13
N VAL A 322 14.01 21.12 -10.11
CA VAL A 322 12.98 20.08 -9.85
C VAL A 322 13.09 18.91 -10.83
N SER A 323 13.55 19.13 -12.07
CA SER A 323 13.76 18.03 -13.02
C SER A 323 14.89 17.05 -12.65
N ALA A 324 15.63 17.32 -11.58
CA ALA A 324 16.76 16.53 -11.11
C ALA A 324 16.48 15.88 -9.74
N MET A 325 15.22 15.56 -9.40
CA MET A 325 14.92 14.85 -8.15
C MET A 325 15.68 13.53 -8.05
N HIS A 326 16.09 13.22 -6.84
CA HIS A 326 16.80 12.00 -6.51
C HIS A 326 15.95 11.11 -5.63
N SER A 327 15.93 9.82 -5.93
CA SER A 327 15.32 8.84 -5.05
C SER A 327 16.11 8.69 -3.75
N ARG A 328 15.36 8.63 -2.66
CA ARG A 328 15.83 8.43 -1.30
C ARG A 328 15.06 7.31 -0.65
N THR A 329 15.72 6.66 0.30
CA THR A 329 15.14 5.61 1.12
C THR A 329 15.55 5.86 2.57
N GLN A 330 14.59 5.83 3.48
CA GLN A 330 14.81 6.01 4.91
C GLN A 330 14.06 4.95 5.70
N GLU A 331 14.72 4.35 6.69
CA GLU A 331 14.07 3.48 7.66
C GLU A 331 13.64 4.25 8.89
N ILE A 332 12.44 3.98 9.38
CA ILE A 332 11.87 4.59 10.59
C ILE A 332 11.34 3.48 11.49
N ALA A 333 11.92 3.37 12.69
CA ALA A 333 11.50 2.40 13.69
C ALA A 333 10.31 2.88 14.52
N SER A 334 9.64 1.95 15.20
CA SER A 334 8.56 2.22 16.17
C SER A 334 7.37 2.98 15.58
N VAL A 335 7.00 2.66 14.35
CA VAL A 335 5.84 3.22 13.67
C VAL A 335 4.61 2.38 14.01
N GLY A 336 3.57 3.04 14.51
CA GLY A 336 2.27 2.43 14.80
C GLY A 336 1.13 3.13 14.06
N ALA A 337 -0.10 2.67 14.31
CA ALA A 337 -1.30 3.12 13.58
C ALA A 337 -1.58 4.63 13.61
N THR A 338 -1.13 5.32 14.66
CA THR A 338 -1.31 6.77 14.84
C THR A 338 -0.08 7.59 14.42
N THR A 339 1.01 6.92 14.05
CA THR A 339 2.24 7.59 13.66
C THR A 339 2.06 8.27 12.32
N ARG A 340 2.56 9.50 12.23
CA ARG A 340 2.67 10.29 11.01
C ARG A 340 4.15 10.53 10.75
N ILE A 341 4.55 10.45 9.49
CA ILE A 341 5.89 10.81 9.03
C ILE A 341 5.87 12.31 8.70
N VAL A 342 6.93 13.02 9.05
CA VAL A 342 7.03 14.46 8.85
C VAL A 342 8.32 14.82 8.18
N PHE A 343 8.23 15.63 7.13
CA PHE A 343 9.36 16.26 6.44
C PHE A 343 9.43 17.73 6.85
N PHE A 344 10.62 18.22 7.16
CA PHE A 344 10.89 19.63 7.45
C PHE A 344 11.96 20.16 6.51
N ALA A 345 11.66 21.23 5.77
CA ALA A 345 12.71 22.02 5.13
C ALA A 345 13.48 22.76 6.22
N ASP A 346 14.81 22.72 6.16
CA ASP A 346 15.68 23.37 7.15
C ASP A 346 16.95 23.96 6.52
N THR A 347 17.79 24.56 7.37
CA THR A 347 19.12 24.99 7.01
C THR A 347 20.16 24.62 8.07
N GLY A 348 21.33 24.21 7.59
CA GLY A 348 22.52 24.04 8.43
C GLY A 348 23.12 25.36 8.94
N ARG A 349 22.57 26.52 8.56
CA ARG A 349 23.06 27.83 9.04
C ARG A 349 22.70 28.04 10.51
N THR A 350 23.72 28.06 11.36
CA THR A 350 23.57 28.25 12.82
C THR A 350 24.22 29.52 13.36
N THR A 351 25.03 30.21 12.56
CA THR A 351 25.78 31.40 12.97
C THR A 351 25.09 32.69 12.53
N SER A 352 25.36 33.80 13.23
CA SER A 352 24.92 35.12 12.80
C SER A 352 25.83 35.66 11.70
N VAL A 353 25.23 35.97 10.54
CA VAL A 353 25.86 36.74 9.47
C VAL A 353 25.17 38.10 9.39
N VAL A 354 25.93 39.18 9.24
CA VAL A 354 25.37 40.53 9.19
C VAL A 354 24.47 40.65 7.95
N ALA A 355 23.17 40.90 8.17
CA ALA A 355 22.18 41.17 7.13
C ALA A 355 21.94 40.04 6.10
N ALA A 356 22.20 38.78 6.48
CA ALA A 356 21.90 37.64 5.62
C ALA A 356 20.41 37.27 5.65
N ASN A 357 19.90 36.89 4.48
CA ASN A 357 18.56 36.36 4.29
C ASN A 357 18.65 35.31 3.19
N ALA A 358 18.02 34.16 3.38
CA ALA A 358 18.01 33.05 2.44
C ALA A 358 16.67 32.29 2.52
N VAL A 359 16.29 31.69 1.39
CA VAL A 359 15.14 30.79 1.29
C VAL A 359 15.60 29.51 0.62
N TYR A 360 15.20 28.37 1.20
CA TYR A 360 15.50 27.05 0.69
C TYR A 360 14.19 26.33 0.39
N TYR A 361 14.11 25.71 -0.78
CA TYR A 361 12.97 24.91 -1.19
C TYR A 361 13.35 23.44 -1.23
N LEU A 362 12.54 22.61 -0.59
CA LEU A 362 12.57 21.15 -0.72
C LEU A 362 11.34 20.74 -1.53
N TYR A 363 11.57 20.04 -2.63
CA TYR A 363 10.53 19.38 -3.41
C TYR A 363 10.48 17.90 -3.03
N LEU A 364 9.28 17.35 -2.92
CA LEU A 364 9.02 15.95 -2.57
C LEU A 364 8.01 15.37 -3.54
N ASP A 365 8.25 14.13 -3.95
CA ASP A 365 7.36 13.35 -4.82
C ASP A 365 7.53 11.84 -4.56
N ASN A 366 6.66 11.01 -5.15
CA ASN A 366 6.72 9.54 -5.17
C ASN A 366 6.93 8.92 -3.77
N ILE A 367 6.20 9.43 -2.78
CA ILE A 367 6.30 8.97 -1.39
C ILE A 367 5.62 7.62 -1.25
N ARG A 368 6.36 6.59 -0.85
CA ARG A 368 5.87 5.24 -0.57
C ARG A 368 6.33 4.76 0.80
N VAL A 369 5.44 4.10 1.54
CA VAL A 369 5.72 3.59 2.88
C VAL A 369 5.28 2.14 2.99
N TYR A 370 6.19 1.27 3.42
CA TYR A 370 5.92 -0.16 3.63
C TYR A 370 6.69 -0.71 4.83
N ILE A 371 6.24 -1.85 5.35
CA ILE A 371 6.90 -2.50 6.49
C ILE A 371 8.23 -3.11 6.02
N LYS A 372 9.29 -2.88 6.81
CA LYS A 372 10.57 -3.53 6.60
C LYS A 372 10.49 -4.98 7.07
N ASN A 373 10.64 -5.92 6.14
CA ASN A 373 10.69 -7.36 6.41
C ASN A 373 12.06 -7.82 6.94
#